data_AF-A9VA94-F1
#
_entry.id   AF-A9VA94-F1
#
_cell.length_a   1.000
_cell.length_b   1.000
_cell.length_c   1.000
_cell.angle_alpha   90.00
_cell.angle_beta   90.00
_cell.angle_gamma   90.00
#
_symmetry.space_group_name_H-M   'P 1'
#
loop_
_entity.id
_entity.type
_entity.pdbx_description
1 polymer ?
#
loop_
_entity_poly.entity_id
_entity_poly.type
_entity_poly.pdbx_seq_one_letter_code
_entity_poly.pdbx_strand_id
1 'polypeptide(L)'
;MKQRQARISRRSAPVLSAVHQPEEWRRRAWGYALASFLALALLSHLHFVPFACLKSTPFSEIPSLDTVLESRWQAAYRRGVFRTTTERSLPKRTIRNGQLSFSLALNEGRQQKRQTLVTAAAAAADPGDHENALQLTRPFIEADFHFGKVDSNEYLFIVDEVADRVRCGPVADLHQHAVLINPFPLGWLSGLLVPYLLEHRPQVMTRDALTAGFAFAQRLQNPYTRLAFNSLEAGASVNHLHFQFWQFDAPLAVELATRQLYFRFGEELTLHILPDAPVHTLAVEYFRTTATGAIVVVQRIIDLLYQHVLPFNLVFSRYYVNAGISPSRSTVYIVLRQRMHPFPGINIGFPEVSGELICTSSSIYHSVTAHNISQHWRDNVRLSGDRYTEFLGSLKRHLPTLLSETT
;
A
#
# COMPACT_ATOMS: atom_id res chain seq x y z
N MET A 1 -15.96 -24.60 -77.64
CA MET A 1 -15.73 -25.69 -78.63
C MET A 1 -14.23 -25.91 -78.77
N LYS A 2 -13.82 -27.19 -78.68
CA LYS A 2 -12.49 -27.79 -78.96
C LYS A 2 -11.35 -27.63 -77.93
N GLN A 3 -11.18 -28.73 -77.17
CA GLN A 3 -9.92 -29.24 -76.62
C GLN A 3 -8.87 -29.47 -77.73
N ARG A 4 -7.57 -29.41 -77.39
CA ARG A 4 -6.64 -30.52 -77.66
C ARG A 4 -5.33 -30.45 -76.88
N GLN A 5 -4.85 -31.65 -76.58
CA GLN A 5 -3.72 -32.05 -75.73
C GLN A 5 -2.33 -31.86 -76.36
N ALA A 6 -1.37 -31.66 -75.43
CA ALA A 6 -0.06 -32.33 -75.27
C ALA A 6 1.03 -32.26 -76.36
N ARG A 7 2.24 -31.89 -75.91
CA ARG A 7 3.47 -32.65 -76.24
C ARG A 7 4.54 -32.52 -75.16
N ILE A 8 4.98 -33.68 -74.68
CA ILE A 8 6.11 -33.90 -73.78
C ILE A 8 7.40 -33.94 -74.63
N SER A 9 8.48 -33.31 -74.18
CA SER A 9 9.84 -33.68 -74.59
C SER A 9 10.76 -33.78 -73.37
N ARG A 10 11.27 -34.99 -73.13
CA ARG A 10 12.34 -35.30 -72.16
C ARG A 10 13.66 -34.68 -72.64
N ARG A 11 14.46 -34.14 -71.71
CA ARG A 11 15.94 -34.16 -71.80
C ARG A 11 16.59 -33.98 -70.42
N SER A 12 17.22 -35.08 -69.99
CA SER A 12 18.50 -35.19 -69.26
C SER A 12 18.78 -34.30 -68.04
N ALA A 13 18.88 -34.95 -66.87
CA ALA A 13 19.47 -34.44 -65.64
C ALA A 13 21.01 -34.30 -65.76
N PRO A 14 21.63 -33.29 -65.12
CA PRO A 14 23.03 -33.32 -64.78
C PRO A 14 23.26 -33.82 -63.35
N VAL A 15 24.23 -34.71 -63.24
CA VAL A 15 24.89 -35.20 -62.03
C VAL A 15 25.46 -34.01 -61.25
N LEU A 16 25.06 -33.85 -59.98
CA LEU A 16 25.75 -32.99 -59.03
C LEU A 16 26.65 -33.84 -58.14
N SER A 17 27.96 -33.68 -58.37
CA SER A 17 29.04 -34.20 -57.56
C SER A 17 28.95 -33.66 -56.13
N ALA A 18 28.99 -34.58 -55.17
CA ALA A 18 29.18 -34.28 -53.77
C ALA A 18 30.55 -33.63 -53.54
N VAL A 19 30.56 -32.41 -53.00
CA VAL A 19 31.74 -31.82 -52.36
C VAL A 19 31.41 -31.59 -50.89
N HIS A 20 32.11 -32.36 -50.06
CA HIS A 20 32.24 -32.17 -48.63
C HIS A 20 32.72 -30.74 -48.30
N GLN A 21 31.98 -30.03 -47.44
CA GLN A 21 32.57 -29.00 -46.56
C GLN A 21 31.97 -29.13 -45.14
N PRO A 22 32.62 -29.87 -44.22
CA PRO A 22 32.15 -30.04 -42.85
C PRO A 22 32.37 -28.84 -41.92
N GLU A 23 33.05 -27.78 -42.38
CA GLU A 23 33.48 -26.67 -41.51
C GLU A 23 32.51 -25.48 -41.44
N GLU A 24 31.69 -25.23 -42.47
CA GLU A 24 30.77 -24.09 -42.46
C GLU A 24 29.57 -24.31 -41.53
N TRP A 25 29.11 -25.56 -41.37
CA TRP A 25 28.04 -25.90 -40.42
C TRP A 25 28.49 -25.75 -38.96
N ARG A 26 29.76 -26.05 -38.64
CA ARG A 26 30.28 -25.83 -37.29
C ARG A 26 30.35 -24.34 -36.97
N ARG A 27 30.82 -23.49 -37.89
CA ARG A 27 30.86 -22.03 -37.67
C ARG A 27 29.46 -21.41 -37.55
N ARG A 28 28.47 -21.90 -38.31
CA ARG A 28 27.07 -21.46 -38.17
C ARG A 28 26.43 -21.94 -36.88
N ALA A 29 26.66 -23.19 -36.45
CA ALA A 29 26.13 -23.72 -35.19
C ALA A 29 26.71 -22.99 -33.96
N TRP A 30 28.00 -22.63 -33.97
CA TRP A 30 28.60 -21.76 -32.95
C TRP A 30 28.05 -20.33 -33.01
N GLY A 31 27.78 -19.79 -34.21
CA GLY A 31 27.15 -18.49 -34.38
C GLY A 31 25.73 -18.41 -33.79
N TYR A 32 24.91 -19.45 -33.97
CA TYR A 32 23.58 -19.54 -33.36
C TYR A 32 23.64 -19.80 -31.84
N ALA A 33 24.58 -20.62 -31.36
CA ALA A 33 24.77 -20.83 -29.92
C ALA A 33 25.28 -19.57 -29.20
N LEU A 34 26.18 -18.80 -29.83
CA LEU A 34 26.69 -17.53 -29.30
C LEU A 34 25.63 -16.42 -29.39
N ALA A 35 24.81 -16.40 -30.45
CA ALA A 35 23.68 -15.48 -30.56
C ALA A 35 22.57 -15.82 -29.56
N SER A 36 22.33 -17.09 -29.25
CA SER A 36 21.41 -17.51 -28.17
C SER A 36 21.98 -17.22 -26.78
N PHE A 37 23.28 -17.37 -26.55
CA PHE A 37 23.93 -16.95 -25.29
C PHE A 37 23.97 -15.43 -25.13
N LEU A 38 24.17 -14.67 -26.21
CA LEU A 38 24.09 -13.20 -26.20
C LEU A 38 22.65 -12.72 -26.09
N ALA A 39 21.66 -13.42 -26.66
CA ALA A 39 20.24 -13.11 -26.47
C ALA A 39 19.76 -13.46 -25.04
N LEU A 40 20.26 -14.54 -24.43
CA LEU A 40 20.05 -14.85 -23.01
C LEU A 40 20.80 -13.86 -22.09
N ALA A 41 21.99 -13.39 -22.47
CA ALA A 41 22.72 -12.35 -21.75
C ALA A 41 22.08 -10.95 -21.92
N LEU A 42 21.49 -10.64 -23.08
CA LEU A 42 20.73 -9.42 -23.33
C LEU A 42 19.34 -9.47 -22.68
N LEU A 43 18.73 -10.64 -22.51
CA LEU A 43 17.55 -10.85 -21.66
C LEU A 43 17.89 -10.85 -20.16
N SER A 44 19.16 -11.03 -19.79
CA SER A 44 19.63 -10.84 -18.41
C SER A 44 19.91 -9.37 -18.05
N HIS A 45 19.74 -8.44 -19.00
CA HIS A 45 19.63 -7.00 -18.73
C HIS A 45 18.21 -6.57 -18.36
N LEU A 46 17.40 -7.47 -17.80
CA LEU A 46 16.27 -7.12 -16.95
C LEU A 46 16.79 -6.34 -15.74
N HIS A 47 16.71 -5.00 -15.84
CA HIS A 47 16.70 -4.04 -14.73
C HIS A 47 17.60 -4.40 -13.53
N PHE A 48 18.91 -4.51 -13.78
CA PHE A 48 19.87 -4.57 -12.68
C PHE A 48 20.01 -3.16 -12.08
N VAL A 49 19.13 -2.84 -11.15
CA VAL A 49 19.18 -1.62 -10.36
C VAL A 49 20.35 -1.76 -9.38
N PRO A 50 21.43 -0.94 -9.47
CA PRO A 50 22.55 -1.05 -8.55
C PRO A 50 22.11 -0.62 -7.15
N PHE A 51 21.76 -1.60 -6.32
CA PHE A 51 21.54 -1.39 -4.90
C PHE A 51 22.87 -1.07 -4.23
N ALA A 52 23.08 0.19 -3.88
CA ALA A 52 24.13 0.58 -2.94
C ALA A 52 23.74 0.17 -1.51
N CYS A 53 23.59 -1.14 -1.25
CA CYS A 53 23.70 -1.61 0.12
C CYS A 53 25.18 -1.67 0.45
N LEU A 54 25.63 -0.70 1.28
CA LEU A 54 26.89 -0.82 2.01
C LEU A 54 27.01 -2.26 2.51
N LYS A 55 28.08 -2.96 2.11
CA LYS A 55 28.43 -4.32 2.55
C LYS A 55 28.16 -4.42 4.04
N SER A 56 27.02 -4.98 4.44
CA SER A 56 26.70 -5.10 5.86
C SER A 56 27.60 -6.19 6.40
N THR A 57 28.42 -5.84 7.38
CA THR A 57 29.02 -6.78 8.31
C THR A 57 27.97 -7.80 8.75
N PRO A 58 28.29 -9.10 8.84
CA PRO A 58 27.37 -10.09 9.40
C PRO A 58 27.04 -9.63 10.82
N PHE A 59 25.77 -9.29 11.06
CA PHE A 59 25.33 -9.02 12.42
C PHE A 59 25.40 -10.34 13.20
N SER A 60 25.91 -10.29 14.43
CA SER A 60 25.90 -11.44 15.35
C SER A 60 24.48 -11.83 15.78
N GLU A 61 23.53 -10.91 15.68
CA GLU A 61 22.08 -11.07 15.88
C GLU A 61 21.30 -10.38 14.76
N ILE A 62 20.18 -10.94 14.29
CA ILE A 62 19.36 -10.30 13.24
C ILE A 62 18.78 -8.99 13.82
N PRO A 63 19.11 -7.80 13.26
CA PRO A 63 18.62 -6.53 13.80
C PRO A 63 17.09 -6.43 13.68
N SER A 64 16.45 -5.73 14.63
CA SER A 64 15.01 -5.48 14.59
C SER A 64 14.62 -4.66 13.35
N LEU A 65 13.35 -4.76 12.94
CA LEU A 65 12.84 -3.99 11.80
C LEU A 65 13.01 -2.48 12.02
N ASP A 66 12.75 -1.99 13.24
CA ASP A 66 12.89 -0.58 13.59
C ASP A 66 14.34 -0.09 13.43
N THR A 67 15.32 -0.88 13.90
CA THR A 67 16.74 -0.53 13.76
C THR A 67 17.17 -0.46 12.31
N VAL A 68 16.74 -1.42 11.47
CA VAL A 68 17.06 -1.39 10.04
C VAL A 68 16.36 -0.21 9.37
N LEU A 69 15.08 0.01 9.67
CA LEU A 69 14.30 1.09 9.11
C LEU A 69 14.93 2.45 9.41
N GLU A 70 15.23 2.74 10.67
CA GLU A 70 15.82 4.00 11.08
C GLU A 70 17.18 4.23 10.40
N SER A 71 18.06 3.23 10.42
CA SER A 71 19.38 3.32 9.80
C SER A 71 19.30 3.63 8.30
N ARG A 72 18.43 2.90 7.58
CA ARG A 72 18.29 3.03 6.12
C ARG A 72 17.58 4.32 5.74
N TRP A 73 16.54 4.70 6.47
CA TRP A 73 15.82 5.94 6.24
C TRP A 73 16.73 7.16 6.47
N GLN A 74 17.52 7.17 7.55
CA GLN A 74 18.50 8.24 7.80
C GLN A 74 19.60 8.29 6.74
N ALA A 75 20.04 7.13 6.23
CA ALA A 75 20.99 7.08 5.12
C ALA A 75 20.38 7.70 3.84
N ALA A 76 19.13 7.39 3.50
CA ALA A 76 18.43 8.02 2.39
C ALA A 76 18.24 9.53 2.61
N TYR A 77 17.99 9.95 3.86
CA TYR A 77 17.86 11.37 4.22
C TYR A 77 19.16 12.14 3.96
N ARG A 78 20.30 11.60 4.43
CA ARG A 78 21.63 12.20 4.18
C ARG A 78 22.01 12.27 2.71
N ARG A 79 21.47 11.38 1.87
CA ARG A 79 21.67 11.39 0.41
C ARG A 79 20.75 12.37 -0.33
N GLY A 80 19.79 13.01 0.34
CA GLY A 80 18.89 13.99 -0.28
C GLY A 80 17.82 13.38 -1.20
N VAL A 81 17.37 12.15 -0.94
CA VAL A 81 16.39 11.46 -1.80
C VAL A 81 14.95 12.01 -1.63
N PHE A 82 14.67 12.71 -0.52
CA PHE A 82 13.36 13.30 -0.23
C PHE A 82 13.11 14.57 -1.06
N ARG A 83 11.86 14.75 -1.52
CA ARG A 83 11.47 15.88 -2.38
C ARG A 83 10.84 17.05 -1.61
N THR A 84 10.51 16.86 -0.35
CA THR A 84 10.03 17.92 0.55
C THR A 84 10.67 17.75 1.93
N THR A 85 10.61 18.82 2.72
CA THR A 85 11.11 18.87 4.10
C THR A 85 10.48 17.77 4.95
N THR A 86 11.34 17.09 5.72
CA THR A 86 10.92 16.06 6.67
C THR A 86 10.33 16.66 7.94
N GLU A 87 9.36 15.97 8.52
CA GLU A 87 8.39 16.48 9.49
C GLU A 87 8.93 17.11 10.78
N ARG A 88 10.13 16.73 11.26
CA ARG A 88 10.68 17.25 12.53
C ARG A 88 10.82 18.79 12.57
N SER A 89 10.90 19.46 11.42
CA SER A 89 10.99 20.92 11.33
C SER A 89 9.70 21.61 10.88
N LEU A 90 8.61 20.87 10.66
CA LEU A 90 7.36 21.47 10.19
C LEU A 90 6.61 22.16 11.33
N PRO A 91 5.97 23.32 11.09
CA PRO A 91 5.07 23.93 12.05
C PRO A 91 3.89 22.99 12.38
N LYS A 92 3.62 22.79 13.67
CA LYS A 92 2.51 21.96 14.15
C LYS A 92 1.68 22.70 15.18
N ARG A 93 0.38 22.45 15.19
CA ARG A 93 -0.52 22.86 16.28
C ARG A 93 -1.59 21.80 16.51
N THR A 94 -2.11 21.74 17.73
CA THR A 94 -3.26 20.88 18.05
C THR A 94 -4.55 21.69 17.91
N ILE A 95 -5.56 21.12 17.26
CA ILE A 95 -6.92 21.67 17.20
C ILE A 95 -7.89 20.68 17.87
N ARG A 96 -8.84 21.17 18.66
CA ARG A 96 -9.72 20.33 19.48
C ARG A 96 -11.20 20.64 19.27
N ASN A 97 -12.04 19.62 19.32
CA ASN A 97 -13.51 19.72 19.32
C ASN A 97 -14.08 18.72 20.32
N GLY A 98 -14.40 19.18 21.54
CA GLY A 98 -14.73 18.28 22.65
C GLY A 98 -13.54 17.38 22.99
N GLN A 99 -13.77 16.06 23.00
CA GLN A 99 -12.73 15.05 23.26
C GLN A 99 -11.88 14.72 22.03
N LEU A 100 -12.30 15.14 20.83
CA LEU A 100 -11.53 14.92 19.60
C LEU A 100 -10.36 15.92 19.55
N SER A 101 -9.17 15.39 19.29
CA SER A 101 -7.93 16.16 19.18
C SER A 101 -7.21 15.79 17.89
N PHE A 102 -7.01 16.77 17.02
CA PHE A 102 -6.27 16.60 15.77
C PHE A 102 -4.92 17.27 15.87
N SER A 103 -3.89 16.59 15.37
CA SER A 103 -2.60 17.22 15.07
C SER A 103 -2.67 17.84 13.69
N LEU A 104 -2.30 19.11 13.56
CA LEU A 104 -2.26 19.83 12.29
C LEU A 104 -0.82 20.23 12.01
N ALA A 105 -0.25 19.77 10.90
CA ALA A 105 1.07 20.12 10.42
C ALA A 105 0.99 20.94 9.11
N LEU A 106 1.84 21.96 8.95
CA LEU A 106 1.97 22.71 7.69
C LEU A 106 3.12 22.14 6.84
N ASN A 107 2.79 21.58 5.67
CA ASN A 107 3.74 21.08 4.67
C ASN A 107 3.34 21.54 3.26
N GLU A 108 3.69 22.78 2.91
CA GLU A 108 3.35 23.38 1.61
C GLU A 108 4.03 22.65 0.44
N GLY A 109 5.21 22.05 0.66
CA GLY A 109 5.91 21.26 -0.36
C GLY A 109 5.13 20.03 -0.84
N ARG A 110 4.12 19.56 -0.09
CA ARG A 110 3.26 18.45 -0.53
C ARG A 110 2.26 18.82 -1.63
N GLN A 111 2.08 20.10 -1.95
CA GLN A 111 1.34 20.50 -3.16
C GLN A 111 2.00 19.97 -4.44
N GLN A 112 3.32 19.76 -4.41
CA GLN A 112 4.12 19.24 -5.52
C GLN A 112 4.08 17.71 -5.62
N LYS A 113 3.25 17.04 -4.80
CA LYS A 113 3.10 15.59 -4.85
C LYS A 113 2.70 15.17 -6.26
N ARG A 114 3.33 14.09 -6.74
CA ARG A 114 3.13 13.55 -8.08
C ARG A 114 1.63 13.38 -8.38
N GLN A 115 1.19 14.00 -9.47
CA GLN A 115 -0.12 13.73 -10.06
C GLN A 115 -0.04 12.41 -10.85
N THR A 116 -0.94 11.49 -10.54
CA THR A 116 -1.12 10.23 -11.26
C THR A 116 -2.49 10.23 -11.94
N LEU A 117 -2.73 9.25 -12.82
CA LEU A 117 -4.05 9.04 -13.41
C LEU A 117 -5.11 8.76 -12.34
N VAL A 118 -4.75 8.09 -11.24
CA VAL A 118 -5.64 7.88 -10.09
C VAL A 118 -6.04 9.21 -9.45
N THR A 119 -5.07 10.11 -9.18
CA THR A 119 -5.40 11.41 -8.59
C THR A 119 -6.13 12.33 -9.56
N ALA A 120 -5.84 12.25 -10.85
CA ALA A 120 -6.52 13.03 -11.88
C ALA A 120 -7.98 12.58 -12.04
N ALA A 121 -8.22 11.26 -12.11
CA ALA A 121 -9.58 10.71 -12.17
C ALA A 121 -10.37 11.01 -10.89
N ALA A 122 -9.74 10.91 -9.71
CA ALA A 122 -10.39 11.31 -8.46
C ALA A 122 -10.74 12.81 -8.40
N ALA A 123 -9.93 13.68 -9.01
CA ALA A 123 -10.21 15.12 -9.07
C ALA A 123 -11.27 15.49 -10.12
N ALA A 124 -11.39 14.71 -11.19
CA ALA A 124 -12.35 14.95 -12.27
C ALA A 124 -13.73 14.34 -11.99
N ALA A 125 -13.81 13.37 -11.08
CA ALA A 125 -15.06 12.70 -10.77
C ALA A 125 -16.04 13.62 -10.01
N ASP A 126 -17.27 13.71 -10.51
CA ASP A 126 -18.38 14.22 -9.71
C ASP A 126 -18.66 13.23 -8.57
N PRO A 127 -18.66 13.65 -7.30
CA PRO A 127 -19.01 12.80 -6.17
C PRO A 127 -20.39 12.13 -6.29
N GLY A 128 -21.33 12.74 -7.01
CA GLY A 128 -22.66 12.19 -7.30
C GLY A 128 -22.72 11.27 -8.54
N ASP A 129 -21.68 11.23 -9.37
CA ASP A 129 -21.60 10.39 -10.55
C ASP A 129 -20.95 9.04 -10.22
N HIS A 130 -21.81 8.07 -9.92
CA HIS A 130 -21.42 6.70 -9.60
C HIS A 130 -20.98 5.89 -10.84
N GLU A 131 -21.41 6.28 -12.05
CA GLU A 131 -21.11 5.52 -13.28
C GLU A 131 -19.68 5.77 -13.77
N ASN A 132 -19.20 7.01 -13.65
CA ASN A 132 -17.84 7.38 -14.06
C ASN A 132 -16.81 7.30 -12.92
N ALA A 133 -17.16 6.61 -11.83
CA ALA A 133 -16.30 6.48 -10.67
C ALA A 133 -15.07 5.58 -10.92
N LEU A 134 -13.93 5.84 -10.25
CA LEU A 134 -12.87 4.83 -10.21
C LEU A 134 -13.42 3.62 -9.45
N GLN A 135 -13.42 2.48 -10.12
CA GLN A 135 -13.77 1.22 -9.48
C GLN A 135 -12.75 0.90 -8.38
N LEU A 136 -13.26 0.54 -7.20
CA LEU A 136 -12.42 0.16 -6.05
C LEU A 136 -11.45 -0.98 -6.38
N THR A 137 -11.83 -1.84 -7.32
CA THR A 137 -11.09 -3.01 -7.78
C THR A 137 -10.47 -2.82 -9.17
N ARG A 138 -10.22 -1.57 -9.58
CA ARG A 138 -9.61 -1.25 -10.88
C ARG A 138 -8.34 -2.09 -11.10
N PRO A 139 -8.22 -2.80 -12.24
CA PRO A 139 -7.07 -3.64 -12.53
C PRO A 139 -5.79 -2.81 -12.63
N PHE A 140 -4.65 -3.46 -12.38
CA PHE A 140 -3.35 -2.83 -12.54
C PHE A 140 -3.13 -2.49 -14.02
N ILE A 141 -2.53 -1.32 -14.28
CA ILE A 141 -2.21 -0.87 -15.63
C ILE A 141 -0.73 -0.49 -15.66
N GLU A 142 0.07 -1.27 -16.39
CA GLU A 142 1.52 -1.09 -16.50
C GLU A 142 1.92 0.31 -17.01
N ALA A 143 1.09 0.92 -17.86
CA ALA A 143 1.34 2.27 -18.37
C ALA A 143 1.27 3.34 -17.27
N ASP A 144 0.44 3.14 -16.24
CA ASP A 144 0.32 4.07 -15.11
C ASP A 144 1.63 4.18 -14.34
N PHE A 145 1.73 5.17 -13.45
CA PHE A 145 2.80 5.13 -12.46
C PHE A 145 2.62 3.92 -11.51
N HIS A 146 3.69 3.17 -11.30
CA HIS A 146 3.77 2.08 -10.32
C HIS A 146 5.17 2.06 -9.68
N PHE A 147 5.28 1.44 -8.51
CA PHE A 147 6.53 1.43 -7.74
C PHE A 147 7.71 0.70 -8.39
N GLY A 148 7.50 -0.06 -9.47
CA GLY A 148 8.61 -0.60 -10.29
C GLY A 148 9.35 0.48 -11.10
N LYS A 149 8.79 1.70 -11.21
CA LYS A 149 9.36 2.84 -11.95
C LYS A 149 10.09 3.86 -11.05
N VAL A 150 10.25 3.59 -9.76
CA VAL A 150 10.95 4.51 -8.84
C VAL A 150 12.47 4.43 -9.05
N ASP A 151 13.18 5.46 -8.60
CA ASP A 151 14.64 5.45 -8.63
C ASP A 151 15.21 4.41 -7.64
N SER A 152 16.33 3.77 -8.00
CA SER A 152 17.11 2.86 -7.12
C SER A 152 17.26 3.37 -5.69
N ASN A 153 17.49 4.68 -5.56
CA ASN A 153 17.80 5.32 -4.29
C ASN A 153 16.58 5.45 -3.39
N GLU A 154 15.36 5.24 -3.92
CA GLU A 154 14.13 5.22 -3.16
C GLU A 154 13.93 3.90 -2.39
N TYR A 155 14.64 2.83 -2.76
CA TYR A 155 14.59 1.56 -2.05
C TYR A 155 15.40 1.61 -0.74
N LEU A 156 14.77 1.15 0.35
CA LEU A 156 15.40 1.05 1.66
C LEU A 156 15.96 -0.36 1.90
N PHE A 157 15.12 -1.38 1.76
CA PHE A 157 15.45 -2.80 1.96
C PHE A 157 14.27 -3.69 1.51
N ILE A 158 14.43 -4.99 1.67
CA ILE A 158 13.43 -6.01 1.37
C ILE A 158 13.05 -6.76 2.64
N VAL A 159 11.77 -7.09 2.76
CA VAL A 159 11.26 -8.03 3.76
C VAL A 159 10.90 -9.33 3.05
N ASP A 160 11.43 -10.45 3.54
CA ASP A 160 11.13 -11.79 3.04
C ASP A 160 10.00 -12.41 3.88
N GLU A 161 8.90 -12.78 3.21
CA GLU A 161 7.70 -13.37 3.84
C GLU A 161 8.00 -14.71 4.52
N VAL A 162 8.88 -15.53 3.94
CA VAL A 162 9.15 -16.91 4.37
C VAL A 162 10.24 -16.98 5.43
N ALA A 163 11.29 -16.17 5.26
CA ALA A 163 12.46 -16.24 6.11
C ALA A 163 12.39 -15.33 7.34
N ASP A 164 11.36 -14.47 7.44
CA ASP A 164 11.22 -13.38 8.42
C ASP A 164 12.50 -12.53 8.55
N ARG A 165 13.20 -12.34 7.43
CA ARG A 165 14.49 -11.65 7.37
C ARG A 165 14.37 -10.34 6.63
N VAL A 166 15.17 -9.37 7.07
CA VAL A 166 15.43 -8.16 6.29
C VAL A 166 16.62 -8.45 5.37
N ARG A 167 16.45 -8.18 4.07
CA ARG A 167 17.49 -8.36 3.05
C ARG A 167 17.83 -7.03 2.41
N CYS A 168 19.08 -6.96 1.97
CA CYS A 168 19.61 -5.88 1.17
C CYS A 168 19.81 -6.37 -0.26
N GLY A 169 19.42 -5.57 -1.25
CA GLY A 169 19.57 -5.92 -2.66
C GLY A 169 18.27 -5.73 -3.43
N PRO A 170 18.26 -6.06 -4.74
CA PRO A 170 17.07 -6.00 -5.56
C PRO A 170 16.04 -7.05 -5.15
N VAL A 171 14.77 -6.73 -5.41
CA VAL A 171 13.69 -7.71 -5.28
C VAL A 171 13.95 -8.79 -6.32
N ALA A 172 14.19 -10.00 -5.85
CA ALA A 172 14.62 -11.14 -6.67
C ALA A 172 13.62 -12.30 -6.65
N ASP A 173 12.56 -12.19 -5.84
CA ASP A 173 11.56 -13.23 -5.63
C ASP A 173 10.15 -12.60 -5.54
N LEU A 174 9.12 -13.36 -5.91
CA LEU A 174 7.72 -12.96 -5.80
C LEU A 174 7.27 -12.84 -4.33
N HIS A 175 7.85 -13.63 -3.41
CA HIS A 175 7.54 -13.61 -1.98
C HIS A 175 8.27 -12.50 -1.20
N GLN A 176 8.91 -11.57 -1.92
CA GLN A 176 9.62 -10.45 -1.33
C GLN A 176 8.79 -9.17 -1.39
N HIS A 177 8.78 -8.44 -0.28
CA HIS A 177 8.10 -7.17 -0.17
C HIS A 177 9.15 -6.05 -0.17
N ALA A 178 8.99 -5.08 -1.07
CA ALA A 178 9.89 -3.93 -1.12
C ALA A 178 9.52 -2.93 -0.04
N VAL A 179 10.52 -2.36 0.62
CA VAL A 179 10.37 -1.21 1.50
C VAL A 179 11.03 -0.02 0.86
N LEU A 180 10.26 1.03 0.61
CA LEU A 180 10.68 2.26 -0.06
C LEU A 180 10.57 3.45 0.89
N ILE A 181 11.31 4.52 0.61
CA ILE A 181 11.00 5.82 1.21
C ILE A 181 9.66 6.34 0.66
N ASN A 182 9.07 7.27 1.40
CA ASN A 182 8.07 8.16 0.84
C ASN A 182 8.76 9.48 0.48
N PRO A 183 8.97 9.81 -0.81
CA PRO A 183 9.64 11.06 -1.20
C PRO A 183 8.86 12.31 -0.77
N PHE A 184 7.57 12.16 -0.44
CA PHE A 184 6.73 13.15 0.21
C PHE A 184 6.34 12.66 1.61
N PRO A 185 7.25 12.71 2.59
CA PRO A 185 7.03 12.09 3.89
C PRO A 185 5.82 12.67 4.61
N LEU A 186 5.08 11.81 5.30
CA LEU A 186 3.99 12.19 6.19
C LEU A 186 4.53 12.65 7.54
N GLY A 187 5.49 11.87 8.07
CA GLY A 187 6.13 12.05 9.37
C GLY A 187 7.58 11.56 9.35
N TRP A 188 8.19 11.46 10.54
CA TRP A 188 9.46 10.77 10.72
C TRP A 188 9.36 9.30 10.29
N LEU A 189 10.42 8.74 9.71
CA LEU A 189 10.45 7.37 9.15
C LEU A 189 9.32 7.06 8.16
N SER A 190 8.74 8.08 7.50
CA SER A 190 7.68 7.82 6.53
C SER A 190 8.21 7.05 5.31
N GLY A 191 7.52 5.96 4.98
CA GLY A 191 7.90 5.05 3.91
C GLY A 191 6.72 4.25 3.39
N LEU A 192 7.02 3.32 2.49
CA LEU A 192 6.05 2.47 1.81
C LEU A 192 6.46 1.02 1.98
N LEU A 193 5.50 0.16 2.32
CA LEU A 193 5.62 -1.27 2.12
C LEU A 193 4.88 -1.60 0.82
N VAL A 194 5.56 -2.23 -0.13
CA VAL A 194 5.02 -2.65 -1.41
C VAL A 194 5.11 -4.19 -1.48
N PRO A 195 4.07 -4.90 -0.99
CA PRO A 195 4.02 -6.35 -1.07
C PRO A 195 3.97 -6.82 -2.52
N TYR A 196 4.61 -7.96 -2.80
CA TYR A 196 4.55 -8.63 -4.10
C TYR A 196 4.88 -7.69 -5.28
N LEU A 197 5.95 -6.88 -5.14
CA LEU A 197 6.30 -5.81 -6.09
C LEU A 197 6.33 -6.29 -7.55
N LEU A 198 6.88 -7.49 -7.78
CA LEU A 198 7.05 -8.08 -9.12
C LEU A 198 5.76 -8.66 -9.70
N GLU A 199 4.70 -8.82 -8.90
CA GLU A 199 3.41 -9.32 -9.35
C GLU A 199 2.47 -8.21 -9.86
N HIS A 200 2.87 -6.94 -9.71
CA HIS A 200 2.12 -5.79 -10.23
C HIS A 200 0.64 -5.81 -9.78
N ARG A 201 0.42 -6.06 -8.49
CA ARG A 201 -0.95 -6.17 -7.95
C ARG A 201 -1.63 -4.80 -7.88
N PRO A 202 -2.92 -4.68 -8.22
CA PRO A 202 -3.65 -3.41 -8.08
C PRO A 202 -3.80 -3.01 -6.60
N GLN A 203 -4.22 -1.77 -6.33
CA GLN A 203 -4.47 -1.26 -4.97
C GLN A 203 -5.78 -1.85 -4.39
N VAL A 204 -5.81 -3.17 -4.26
CA VAL A 204 -6.93 -3.98 -3.78
C VAL A 204 -6.44 -4.83 -2.63
N MET A 205 -7.16 -4.81 -1.51
CA MET A 205 -6.80 -5.54 -0.32
C MET A 205 -7.30 -6.99 -0.41
N THR A 206 -6.37 -7.89 -0.71
CA THR A 206 -6.57 -9.33 -0.68
C THR A 206 -6.12 -9.92 0.66
N ARG A 207 -6.47 -11.17 0.94
CA ARG A 207 -6.11 -11.83 2.21
C ARG A 207 -4.60 -11.91 2.43
N ASP A 208 -3.84 -12.25 1.41
CA ASP A 208 -2.38 -12.31 1.47
C ASP A 208 -1.73 -10.92 1.60
N ALA A 209 -2.25 -9.91 0.92
CA ALA A 209 -1.85 -8.51 1.13
C ALA A 209 -2.10 -8.06 2.58
N LEU A 210 -3.25 -8.43 3.13
CA LEU A 210 -3.60 -8.16 4.52
C LEU A 210 -2.63 -8.88 5.47
N THR A 211 -2.35 -10.16 5.23
CA THR A 211 -1.36 -10.94 5.99
C THR A 211 0.02 -10.30 5.96
N ALA A 212 0.51 -9.86 4.80
CA ALA A 212 1.78 -9.13 4.67
C ALA A 212 1.78 -7.83 5.51
N GLY A 213 0.67 -7.08 5.47
CA GLY A 213 0.49 -5.87 6.29
C GLY A 213 0.51 -6.17 7.79
N PHE A 214 -0.21 -7.20 8.24
CA PHE A 214 -0.19 -7.66 9.64
C PHE A 214 1.22 -8.08 10.08
N ALA A 215 1.91 -8.90 9.27
CA ALA A 215 3.26 -9.37 9.56
C ALA A 215 4.24 -8.19 9.71
N PHE A 216 4.17 -7.21 8.80
CA PHE A 216 5.00 -6.02 8.90
C PHE A 216 4.66 -5.17 10.13
N ALA A 217 3.38 -4.89 10.37
CA ALA A 217 2.93 -4.10 11.52
C ALA A 217 3.30 -4.75 12.86
N GLN A 218 3.27 -6.07 12.96
CA GLN A 218 3.67 -6.81 14.17
C GLN A 218 5.17 -6.75 14.47
N ARG A 219 6.00 -6.44 13.48
CA ARG A 219 7.46 -6.31 13.62
C ARG A 219 7.91 -4.91 14.01
N LEU A 220 7.06 -3.90 13.82
CA LEU A 220 7.30 -2.53 14.28
C LEU A 220 7.17 -2.50 15.81
N GLN A 221 8.25 -2.19 16.53
CA GLN A 221 8.30 -2.24 17.99
C GLN A 221 7.87 -0.92 18.63
N ASN A 222 8.11 0.21 17.97
CA ASN A 222 7.69 1.52 18.44
C ASN A 222 6.15 1.71 18.35
N PRO A 223 5.44 1.97 19.46
CA PRO A 223 3.98 2.12 19.47
C PRO A 223 3.46 3.34 18.69
N TYR A 224 4.33 4.30 18.39
CA TYR A 224 4.01 5.49 17.59
C TYR A 224 4.28 5.32 16.10
N THR A 225 4.78 4.15 15.67
CA THR A 225 4.87 3.81 14.25
C THR A 225 3.60 3.08 13.83
N ARG A 226 2.87 3.65 12.88
CA ARG A 226 1.67 3.03 12.30
C ARG A 226 1.96 2.54 10.89
N LEU A 227 1.23 1.52 10.49
CA LEU A 227 1.08 1.11 9.11
C LEU A 227 -0.35 1.45 8.68
N ALA A 228 -0.56 1.86 7.44
CA ALA A 228 -1.89 2.17 6.94
C ALA A 228 -2.04 1.90 5.45
N PHE A 229 -3.30 1.74 5.05
CA PHE A 229 -3.71 1.49 3.68
C PHE A 229 -4.82 2.46 3.29
N ASN A 230 -4.77 2.97 2.07
CA ASN A 230 -5.89 3.64 1.42
C ASN A 230 -6.41 2.74 0.31
N SER A 231 -7.71 2.46 0.26
CA SER A 231 -8.32 1.98 -0.98
C SER A 231 -8.35 3.09 -2.04
N LEU A 232 -8.57 2.74 -3.30
CA LEU A 232 -9.05 3.72 -4.29
C LEU A 232 -10.31 4.43 -3.73
N GLU A 233 -10.53 5.68 -4.12
CA GLU A 233 -11.61 6.56 -3.61
C GLU A 233 -11.54 6.90 -2.10
N ALA A 234 -10.54 6.39 -1.36
CA ALA A 234 -10.25 6.72 0.04
C ALA A 234 -8.86 7.35 0.21
N GLY A 235 -8.39 8.10 -0.79
CA GLY A 235 -7.11 8.83 -0.73
C GLY A 235 -5.89 8.05 -1.23
N ALA A 236 -6.06 6.90 -1.90
CA ALA A 236 -4.97 6.27 -2.63
C ALA A 236 -4.58 7.11 -3.86
N SER A 237 -3.28 7.28 -4.08
CA SER A 237 -2.76 8.04 -5.23
C SER A 237 -2.09 7.18 -6.30
N VAL A 238 -1.94 5.87 -6.07
CA VAL A 238 -1.26 4.94 -6.99
C VAL A 238 -2.06 3.65 -7.02
N ASN A 239 -2.30 3.10 -8.22
CA ASN A 239 -2.96 1.80 -8.38
C ASN A 239 -1.93 0.66 -8.45
N HIS A 240 -1.10 0.54 -7.43
CA HIS A 240 -0.19 -0.58 -7.19
C HIS A 240 -0.21 -0.85 -5.70
N LEU A 241 -0.52 -2.08 -5.30
CA LEU A 241 -0.63 -2.51 -3.91
C LEU A 241 0.49 -1.97 -3.03
N HIS A 242 0.13 -1.11 -2.09
CA HIS A 242 1.06 -0.57 -1.11
C HIS A 242 0.34 -0.19 0.19
N PHE A 243 1.10 -0.31 1.26
CA PHE A 243 0.84 0.34 2.54
C PHE A 243 1.81 1.51 2.69
N GLN A 244 1.43 2.47 3.52
CA GLN A 244 2.32 3.52 3.98
C GLN A 244 2.54 3.35 5.47
N PHE A 245 3.74 3.63 5.93
CA PHE A 245 4.03 3.70 7.37
C PHE A 245 4.66 5.05 7.69
N TRP A 246 4.52 5.46 8.94
CA TRP A 246 5.12 6.67 9.46
C TRP A 246 5.15 6.61 10.99
N GLN A 247 6.11 7.31 11.58
CA GLN A 247 6.17 7.55 13.00
C GLN A 247 5.64 8.95 13.30
N PHE A 248 4.72 9.03 14.26
CA PHE A 248 4.14 10.27 14.76
C PHE A 248 4.11 10.24 16.29
N ASP A 249 4.92 11.07 16.95
CA ASP A 249 5.20 11.00 18.40
C ASP A 249 4.06 11.56 19.28
N ALA A 250 2.81 11.33 18.86
CA ALA A 250 1.62 11.57 19.65
C ALA A 250 0.51 10.57 19.28
N PRO A 251 -0.51 10.42 20.13
CA PRO A 251 -1.67 9.59 19.82
C PRO A 251 -2.50 10.20 18.68
N LEU A 252 -3.08 9.34 17.84
CA LEU A 252 -4.04 9.72 16.81
C LEU A 252 -5.44 9.91 17.44
N ALA A 253 -6.29 10.69 16.79
CA ALA A 253 -7.65 10.96 17.27
C ALA A 253 -8.47 9.65 17.41
N VAL A 254 -8.34 8.74 16.44
CA VAL A 254 -9.01 7.42 16.48
C VAL A 254 -8.49 6.54 17.61
N GLU A 255 -7.25 6.72 18.04
CA GLU A 255 -6.65 5.97 19.13
C GLU A 255 -7.22 6.40 20.49
N LEU A 256 -7.53 7.69 20.62
CA LEU A 256 -8.11 8.34 21.80
C LEU A 256 -9.65 8.26 21.86
N ALA A 257 -10.31 7.89 20.76
CA ALA A 257 -11.76 7.87 20.68
C ALA A 257 -12.40 6.86 21.65
N THR A 258 -13.60 7.21 22.13
CA THR A 258 -14.45 6.29 22.89
C THR A 258 -14.72 5.04 22.07
N ARG A 259 -14.73 3.88 22.74
CA ARG A 259 -14.96 2.57 22.13
C ARG A 259 -16.24 1.97 22.70
N GLN A 260 -17.15 1.59 21.82
CA GLN A 260 -18.32 0.81 22.16
C GLN A 260 -18.11 -0.62 21.67
N LEU A 261 -18.09 -1.60 22.59
CA LEU A 261 -18.01 -3.01 22.20
C LEU A 261 -19.20 -3.36 21.31
N TYR A 262 -18.89 -3.89 20.13
CA TYR A 262 -19.89 -4.36 19.16
C TYR A 262 -20.00 -5.88 19.18
N PHE A 263 -18.88 -6.59 19.19
CA PHE A 263 -18.84 -8.04 19.28
C PHE A 263 -17.53 -8.54 19.89
N ARG A 264 -17.55 -9.73 20.49
CA ARG A 264 -16.40 -10.38 21.12
C ARG A 264 -16.19 -11.77 20.51
N PHE A 265 -14.99 -12.01 20.01
CA PHE A 265 -14.53 -13.27 19.42
C PHE A 265 -13.58 -13.97 20.41
N GLY A 266 -14.14 -14.57 21.46
CA GLY A 266 -13.33 -15.11 22.57
C GLY A 266 -12.74 -14.02 23.49
N GLU A 267 -11.71 -14.35 24.27
CA GLU A 267 -11.20 -13.42 25.29
C GLU A 267 -10.28 -12.32 24.72
N GLU A 268 -9.56 -12.65 23.65
CA GLU A 268 -8.42 -11.88 23.15
C GLU A 268 -8.70 -11.09 21.87
N LEU A 269 -9.90 -11.20 21.28
CA LEU A 269 -10.27 -10.53 20.02
C LEU A 269 -11.64 -9.86 20.16
N THR A 270 -11.70 -8.54 19.96
CA THR A 270 -12.93 -7.75 20.06
C THR A 270 -13.10 -6.79 18.90
N LEU A 271 -14.34 -6.55 18.53
CA LEU A 271 -14.75 -5.58 17.54
C LEU A 271 -15.53 -4.46 18.22
N HIS A 272 -15.11 -3.22 17.98
CA HIS A 272 -15.71 -2.01 18.54
C HIS A 272 -16.16 -1.05 17.45
N ILE A 273 -17.17 -0.24 17.77
CA ILE A 273 -17.54 0.96 17.02
C ILE A 273 -16.99 2.17 17.79
N LEU A 274 -16.53 3.19 17.07
CA LEU A 274 -16.14 4.49 17.63
C LEU A 274 -17.28 5.50 17.42
N PRO A 275 -18.22 5.68 18.36
CA PRO A 275 -19.42 6.50 18.16
C PRO A 275 -19.11 7.99 18.00
N ASP A 276 -18.02 8.47 18.61
CA ASP A 276 -17.63 9.88 18.62
C ASP A 276 -16.76 10.27 17.41
N ALA A 277 -16.32 9.29 16.62
CA ALA A 277 -15.50 9.56 15.45
C ALA A 277 -16.31 10.32 14.38
N PRO A 278 -15.76 11.38 13.76
CA PRO A 278 -16.47 12.14 12.73
C PRO A 278 -16.71 11.31 11.46
N VAL A 279 -15.94 10.25 11.26
CA VAL A 279 -16.10 9.25 10.21
C VAL A 279 -16.36 7.90 10.86
N HIS A 280 -17.31 7.14 10.32
CA HIS A 280 -17.66 5.81 10.82
C HIS A 280 -16.44 4.90 10.86
N THR A 281 -16.07 4.45 12.05
CA THR A 281 -14.83 3.69 12.27
C THR A 281 -15.12 2.46 13.13
N LEU A 282 -14.63 1.32 12.67
CA LEU A 282 -14.55 0.08 13.43
C LEU A 282 -13.13 -0.09 13.98
N ALA A 283 -12.99 -0.68 15.15
CA ALA A 283 -11.71 -1.06 15.72
C ALA A 283 -11.72 -2.56 16.05
N VAL A 284 -10.85 -3.31 15.39
CA VAL A 284 -10.57 -4.72 15.73
C VAL A 284 -9.37 -4.74 16.66
N GLU A 285 -9.62 -4.99 17.94
CA GLU A 285 -8.57 -5.10 18.96
C GLU A 285 -8.23 -6.57 19.19
N TYR A 286 -6.95 -6.89 19.24
CA TYR A 286 -6.48 -8.26 19.34
C TYR A 286 -5.16 -8.37 20.10
N PHE A 287 -4.92 -9.52 20.70
CA PHE A 287 -3.58 -9.88 21.15
C PHE A 287 -2.76 -10.38 19.97
N ARG A 288 -1.44 -10.16 19.97
CA ARG A 288 -0.56 -10.60 18.87
C ARG A 288 -0.61 -12.11 18.62
N THR A 289 -0.92 -12.89 19.65
CA THR A 289 -1.19 -14.35 19.60
C THR A 289 -2.41 -14.72 18.76
N THR A 290 -3.40 -13.84 18.67
CA THR A 290 -4.66 -14.04 17.92
C THR A 290 -4.71 -13.28 16.60
N ALA A 291 -3.55 -12.89 16.06
CA ALA A 291 -3.46 -12.15 14.80
C ALA A 291 -4.11 -12.88 13.61
N THR A 292 -4.04 -14.21 13.55
CA THR A 292 -4.72 -15.00 12.52
C THR A 292 -6.25 -14.79 12.58
N GLY A 293 -6.84 -14.78 13.77
CA GLY A 293 -8.26 -14.49 13.96
C GLY A 293 -8.61 -13.05 13.60
N ALA A 294 -7.74 -12.09 13.96
CA ALA A 294 -7.91 -10.70 13.55
C ALA A 294 -7.87 -10.53 12.03
N ILE A 295 -6.97 -11.23 11.32
CA ILE A 295 -6.92 -11.25 9.85
C ILE A 295 -8.24 -11.75 9.28
N VAL A 296 -8.82 -12.82 9.82
CA VAL A 296 -10.12 -13.37 9.37
C VAL A 296 -11.24 -12.34 9.53
N VAL A 297 -11.34 -11.70 10.69
CA VAL A 297 -12.37 -10.67 10.95
C VAL A 297 -12.19 -9.46 10.05
N VAL A 298 -10.97 -8.93 9.95
CA VAL A 298 -10.67 -7.75 9.11
C VAL A 298 -10.91 -8.08 7.64
N GLN A 299 -10.51 -9.27 7.16
CA GLN A 299 -10.78 -9.72 5.79
C GLN A 299 -12.27 -9.76 5.50
N ARG A 300 -13.08 -10.34 6.39
CA ARG A 300 -14.54 -10.39 6.18
C ARG A 300 -15.16 -9.01 6.13
N ILE A 301 -14.69 -8.08 6.97
CA ILE A 301 -15.13 -6.68 6.92
C ILE A 301 -14.78 -6.06 5.56
N ILE A 302 -13.57 -6.28 5.06
CA ILE A 302 -13.12 -5.81 3.75
C ILE A 302 -13.95 -6.41 2.60
N ASP A 303 -14.24 -7.71 2.65
CA ASP A 303 -15.09 -8.37 1.64
C ASP A 303 -16.47 -7.71 1.59
N LEU A 304 -17.07 -7.41 2.74
CA LEU A 304 -18.33 -6.70 2.83
C LEU A 304 -18.21 -5.27 2.30
N LEU A 305 -17.11 -4.56 2.58
CA LEU A 305 -16.87 -3.23 2.03
C LEU A 305 -16.80 -3.26 0.49
N TYR A 306 -16.16 -4.28 -0.11
CA TYR A 306 -16.17 -4.46 -1.55
C TYR A 306 -17.55 -4.80 -2.11
N GLN A 307 -18.30 -5.70 -1.46
CA GLN A 307 -19.67 -6.03 -1.87
C GLN A 307 -20.60 -4.82 -1.86
N HIS A 308 -20.43 -3.93 -0.88
CA HIS A 308 -21.19 -2.70 -0.73
C HIS A 308 -20.61 -1.52 -1.54
N VAL A 309 -19.50 -1.71 -2.25
CA VAL A 309 -18.77 -0.68 -2.99
C VAL A 309 -18.46 0.53 -2.09
N LEU A 310 -17.79 0.23 -0.97
CA LEU A 310 -17.43 1.19 0.06
C LEU A 310 -15.91 1.40 0.08
N PRO A 311 -15.41 2.60 -0.26
CA PRO A 311 -14.02 2.95 -0.03
C PRO A 311 -13.68 2.86 1.47
N PHE A 312 -12.42 2.61 1.79
CA PHE A 312 -11.98 2.46 3.17
C PHE A 312 -10.50 2.78 3.39
N ASN A 313 -10.17 3.06 4.64
CA ASN A 313 -8.80 3.11 5.12
C ASN A 313 -8.60 2.04 6.19
N LEU A 314 -7.37 1.51 6.26
CA LEU A 314 -6.92 0.70 7.39
C LEU A 314 -5.81 1.46 8.10
N VAL A 315 -5.82 1.46 9.43
CA VAL A 315 -4.71 1.95 10.26
C VAL A 315 -4.38 0.90 11.31
N PHE A 316 -3.18 0.35 11.23
CA PHE A 316 -2.62 -0.59 12.18
C PHE A 316 -1.87 0.20 13.23
N SER A 317 -2.30 0.06 14.48
CA SER A 317 -1.69 0.72 15.62
C SER A 317 -1.42 -0.25 16.75
N ARG A 318 -0.33 0.02 17.47
CA ARG A 318 0.00 -0.64 18.73
C ARG A 318 -0.17 0.30 19.92
N TYR A 319 -0.69 1.50 19.67
CA TYR A 319 -0.96 2.47 20.71
C TYR A 319 -2.22 2.07 21.48
N TYR A 320 -2.12 2.01 22.82
CA TYR A 320 -3.23 1.64 23.69
C TYR A 320 -3.31 2.61 24.89
N VAL A 321 -4.46 3.29 25.01
CA VAL A 321 -4.66 4.43 25.94
C VAL A 321 -4.77 3.98 27.41
N ASN A 322 -5.20 2.75 27.70
CA ASN A 322 -5.68 2.38 29.04
C ASN A 322 -4.83 1.39 29.85
N ALA A 323 -3.53 1.24 29.58
CA ALA A 323 -2.72 0.32 30.41
C ALA A 323 -1.22 0.60 30.51
N GLY A 324 -0.70 1.74 30.02
CA GLY A 324 0.75 1.92 29.94
C GLY A 324 1.40 0.81 29.11
N ILE A 325 1.28 0.88 27.78
CA ILE A 325 1.88 -0.07 26.81
C ILE A 325 1.66 -1.53 27.24
N SER A 326 0.52 -2.13 26.92
CA SER A 326 0.48 -3.60 26.87
C SER A 326 1.14 -4.03 25.56
N PRO A 327 2.41 -4.50 25.57
CA PRO A 327 3.16 -4.77 24.34
C PRO A 327 2.52 -5.87 23.47
N SER A 328 1.57 -6.61 24.04
CA SER A 328 0.87 -7.74 23.43
C SER A 328 -0.40 -7.36 22.67
N ARG A 329 -0.96 -6.16 22.82
CA ARG A 329 -2.19 -5.76 22.11
C ARG A 329 -1.91 -4.91 20.88
N SER A 330 -2.79 -5.02 19.89
CA SER A 330 -2.77 -4.25 18.66
C SER A 330 -4.19 -3.99 18.20
N THR A 331 -4.37 -2.93 17.41
CA THR A 331 -5.67 -2.53 16.88
C THR A 331 -5.56 -2.26 15.39
N VAL A 332 -6.52 -2.78 14.61
CA VAL A 332 -6.75 -2.35 13.25
C VAL A 332 -8.00 -1.47 13.24
N TYR A 333 -7.80 -0.18 12.95
CA TYR A 333 -8.89 0.75 12.67
C TYR A 333 -9.29 0.63 11.21
N ILE A 334 -10.58 0.43 10.98
CA ILE A 334 -11.18 0.35 9.65
C ILE A 334 -12.09 1.56 9.54
N VAL A 335 -11.68 2.55 8.75
CA VAL A 335 -12.44 3.78 8.55
C VAL A 335 -13.29 3.62 7.29
N LEU A 336 -14.61 3.62 7.47
CA LEU A 336 -15.57 3.42 6.40
C LEU A 336 -15.86 4.76 5.73
N ARG A 337 -15.64 4.82 4.42
CA ARG A 337 -15.68 6.07 3.66
C ARG A 337 -16.83 6.02 2.67
N GLN A 338 -17.48 7.15 2.46
CA GLN A 338 -18.06 7.42 1.15
C GLN A 338 -16.99 7.98 0.23
N ARG A 339 -17.32 8.10 -1.06
CA ARG A 339 -16.50 8.83 -2.01
C ARG A 339 -16.23 10.24 -1.48
N MET A 340 -14.95 10.60 -1.37
CA MET A 340 -14.57 11.83 -0.67
C MET A 340 -14.82 13.08 -1.53
N HIS A 341 -15.38 14.12 -0.92
CA HIS A 341 -15.27 15.46 -1.48
C HIS A 341 -14.00 16.14 -0.95
N PRO A 342 -13.28 16.92 -1.79
CA PRO A 342 -12.05 17.57 -1.39
C PRO A 342 -12.27 18.57 -0.26
N PHE A 343 -11.22 18.78 0.54
CA PHE A 343 -11.15 19.89 1.50
C PHE A 343 -10.01 20.82 1.08
N PRO A 344 -10.20 22.15 1.08
CA PRO A 344 -9.15 23.08 0.67
C PRO A 344 -7.84 22.88 1.43
N GLY A 345 -6.75 22.60 0.70
CA GLY A 345 -5.41 22.47 1.27
C GLY A 345 -5.15 21.21 2.09
N ILE A 346 -6.10 20.26 2.18
CA ILE A 346 -5.92 19.00 2.92
C ILE A 346 -6.37 17.82 2.05
N ASN A 347 -5.46 16.89 1.80
CA ASN A 347 -5.77 15.66 1.07
C ASN A 347 -6.26 14.59 2.05
N ILE A 348 -7.49 14.10 1.91
CA ILE A 348 -8.14 13.29 2.95
C ILE A 348 -7.83 11.78 2.80
N GLY A 349 -6.62 11.36 3.20
CA GLY A 349 -6.22 9.95 3.30
C GLY A 349 -6.37 9.38 4.70
N PHE A 350 -5.75 8.22 4.95
CA PHE A 350 -5.66 7.64 6.29
C PHE A 350 -5.08 8.58 7.36
N PRO A 351 -4.04 9.43 7.11
CA PRO A 351 -3.48 10.26 8.18
C PRO A 351 -4.57 11.18 8.72
N GLU A 352 -5.27 11.86 7.80
CA GLU A 352 -6.26 12.87 8.13
C GLU A 352 -7.44 12.28 8.89
N VAL A 353 -8.05 11.20 8.37
CA VAL A 353 -9.20 10.58 9.04
C VAL A 353 -8.84 9.86 10.34
N SER A 354 -7.55 9.54 10.54
CA SER A 354 -7.07 8.96 11.80
C SER A 354 -6.74 10.02 12.86
N GLY A 355 -6.43 11.25 12.47
CA GLY A 355 -6.21 12.36 13.40
C GLY A 355 -5.01 13.27 13.11
N GLU A 356 -4.20 12.94 12.10
CA GLU A 356 -3.03 13.71 11.69
C GLU A 356 -3.31 14.42 10.36
N LEU A 357 -3.59 15.71 10.47
CA LEU A 357 -3.91 16.57 9.36
C LEU A 357 -2.65 17.19 8.78
N ILE A 358 -2.37 16.93 7.50
CA ILE A 358 -1.26 17.57 6.80
C ILE A 358 -1.82 18.66 5.88
N CYS A 359 -1.69 19.90 6.32
CA CYS A 359 -2.12 21.08 5.59
C CYS A 359 -1.05 21.53 4.61
N THR A 360 -1.48 21.89 3.41
CA THR A 360 -0.62 22.37 2.34
C THR A 360 -0.78 23.86 2.06
N SER A 361 -1.58 24.57 2.87
CA SER A 361 -1.85 26.00 2.73
C SER A 361 -1.67 26.71 4.06
N SER A 362 -0.78 27.71 4.12
CA SER A 362 -0.60 28.54 5.32
C SER A 362 -1.90 29.21 5.77
N SER A 363 -2.74 29.71 4.85
CA SER A 363 -4.02 30.34 5.20
C SER A 363 -4.98 29.38 5.91
N ILE A 364 -5.11 28.16 5.37
CA ILE A 364 -5.93 27.10 6.00
C ILE A 364 -5.30 26.68 7.32
N TYR A 365 -3.97 26.53 7.38
CA TYR A 365 -3.28 26.14 8.61
C TYR A 365 -3.58 27.07 9.78
N HIS A 366 -3.70 28.39 9.56
CA HIS A 366 -4.01 29.36 10.61
C HIS A 366 -5.50 29.46 10.95
N SER A 367 -6.38 29.31 9.95
CA SER A 367 -7.83 29.56 10.12
C SER A 367 -8.64 28.32 10.49
N VAL A 368 -8.21 27.12 10.08
CA VAL A 368 -9.00 25.90 10.24
C VAL A 368 -9.20 25.53 11.70
N THR A 369 -10.39 25.10 12.05
CA THR A 369 -10.73 24.58 13.38
C THR A 369 -11.10 23.11 13.32
N ALA A 370 -11.02 22.42 14.46
CA ALA A 370 -11.48 21.05 14.56
C ALA A 370 -12.98 20.92 14.29
N HIS A 371 -13.77 21.98 14.52
CA HIS A 371 -15.19 22.02 14.15
C HIS A 371 -15.35 21.98 12.63
N ASN A 372 -14.66 22.84 11.88
CA ASN A 372 -14.73 22.84 10.41
C ASN A 372 -14.38 21.47 9.82
N ILE A 373 -13.32 20.87 10.33
CA ILE A 373 -12.84 19.55 9.92
C ILE A 373 -13.86 18.45 10.26
N SER A 374 -14.34 18.43 11.51
CA SER A 374 -15.31 17.42 11.96
C SER A 374 -16.62 17.52 11.18
N GLN A 375 -17.09 18.73 10.90
CA GLN A 375 -18.29 18.98 10.11
C GLN A 375 -18.10 18.49 8.68
N HIS A 376 -17.02 18.91 8.01
CA HIS A 376 -16.74 18.47 6.64
C HIS A 376 -16.64 16.94 6.54
N TRP A 377 -16.00 16.28 7.49
CA TRP A 377 -15.95 14.82 7.48
C TRP A 377 -17.32 14.17 7.64
N ARG A 378 -18.18 14.69 8.52
CA ARG A 378 -19.54 14.15 8.68
C ARG A 378 -20.39 14.32 7.43
N ASP A 379 -20.24 15.45 6.75
CA ASP A 379 -21.08 15.80 5.60
C ASP A 379 -20.56 15.15 4.31
N ASN A 380 -19.23 15.06 4.15
CA ASN A 380 -18.60 14.81 2.86
C ASN A 380 -17.66 13.60 2.80
N VAL A 381 -17.43 12.91 3.92
CA VAL A 381 -16.46 11.78 3.98
C VAL A 381 -17.02 10.54 4.68
N ARG A 382 -17.86 10.76 5.68
CA ARG A 382 -18.59 9.75 6.43
C ARG A 382 -19.69 9.15 5.55
N LEU A 383 -19.92 7.84 5.70
CA LEU A 383 -21.07 7.19 5.08
C LEU A 383 -22.39 7.75 5.59
N SER A 384 -23.38 7.85 4.71
CA SER A 384 -24.75 8.16 5.09
C SER A 384 -25.31 7.13 6.07
N GLY A 385 -26.29 7.55 6.89
CA GLY A 385 -26.88 6.71 7.92
C GLY A 385 -27.47 5.41 7.39
N ASP A 386 -28.16 5.47 6.25
CA ASP A 386 -28.78 4.29 5.63
C ASP A 386 -27.74 3.28 5.16
N ARG A 387 -26.71 3.74 4.43
CA ARG A 387 -25.63 2.85 3.96
C ARG A 387 -24.83 2.25 5.11
N TYR A 388 -24.57 3.04 6.16
CA TYR A 388 -23.89 2.53 7.35
C TYR A 388 -24.74 1.47 8.07
N THR A 389 -26.04 1.69 8.19
CA THR A 389 -26.98 0.74 8.80
C THR A 389 -27.08 -0.55 7.99
N GLU A 390 -27.14 -0.46 6.66
CA GLU A 390 -27.14 -1.61 5.76
C GLU A 390 -25.85 -2.43 5.88
N PHE A 391 -24.69 -1.75 5.89
CA PHE A 391 -23.40 -2.38 6.10
C PHE A 391 -23.34 -3.10 7.45
N LEU A 392 -23.72 -2.44 8.55
CA LEU A 392 -23.74 -3.07 9.88
C LEU A 392 -24.72 -4.24 9.95
N GLY A 393 -25.85 -4.16 9.27
CA GLY A 393 -26.80 -5.28 9.14
C GLY A 393 -26.16 -6.49 8.46
N SER A 394 -25.38 -6.26 7.40
CA SER A 394 -24.63 -7.30 6.69
C SER A 394 -23.53 -7.91 7.56
N LEU A 395 -22.77 -7.07 8.27
CA LEU A 395 -21.75 -7.52 9.22
C LEU A 395 -22.37 -8.38 10.33
N LYS A 396 -23.48 -7.92 10.93
CA LYS A 396 -24.18 -8.64 12.00
C LYS A 396 -24.56 -10.06 11.62
N ARG A 397 -25.02 -10.27 10.37
CA ARG A 397 -25.38 -11.61 9.85
C ARG A 397 -24.18 -12.56 9.75
N HIS A 398 -22.97 -12.05 9.61
CA HIS A 398 -21.74 -12.86 9.48
C HIS A 398 -21.01 -13.11 10.81
N LEU A 399 -21.37 -12.41 11.90
CA LEU A 399 -20.72 -12.55 13.21
C LEU A 399 -20.73 -14.01 13.74
N PRO A 400 -21.80 -14.81 13.61
CA PRO A 400 -21.78 -16.21 14.07
C PRO A 400 -20.74 -17.07 13.35
N THR A 401 -20.64 -16.95 12.02
CA THR A 401 -19.64 -17.68 11.23
C THR A 401 -18.23 -17.23 11.60
N LEU A 402 -18.02 -15.90 11.73
CA LEU A 402 -16.74 -15.36 12.16
C LEU A 402 -16.32 -15.85 13.54
N LEU A 403 -17.26 -15.98 14.47
CA LEU A 403 -16.98 -16.56 15.78
C LEU A 403 -16.42 -17.98 15.63
N SER A 404 -17.06 -18.85 14.83
CA SER A 404 -16.58 -20.22 14.62
C SER A 404 -15.24 -20.31 13.88
N GLU A 405 -14.88 -19.32 13.06
CA GLU A 405 -13.60 -19.29 12.33
C GLU A 405 -12.43 -18.73 13.18
N THR A 406 -12.74 -18.11 14.34
CA THR A 406 -11.76 -17.38 15.16
C THR A 406 -11.56 -17.97 16.55
N THR A 407 -12.51 -18.78 17.04
CA THR A 407 -12.35 -19.65 18.22
C THR A 407 -11.81 -21.01 17.81
#